data_AF-A0A0Q5WV33-F1
#
_entry.id   AF-A0A0Q5WV33-F1
#
_cell.length_a   1.000
_cell.length_b   1.000
_cell.length_c   1.000
_cell.angle_alpha   90.00
_cell.angle_beta   90.00
_cell.angle_gamma   90.00
#
_symmetry.space_group_name_H-M   'P 1'
#
loop_
_entity.id
_entity.type
_entity.pdbx_description
1 polymer ?
#
loop_
_entity_poly.entity_id
_entity_poly.type
_entity_poly.pdbx_seq_one_letter_code
_entity_poly.pdbx_strand_id
1 'polypeptide(L)'
;MRALRMTAQRLSGLIAAGDTDAVRSAVTDQPRLLTTTVERDGQDGWTPLHLAVAAGRRDAVEALAGAGADLEARTEHGRTPLQVALEHAPDLVPVLEGLGARVDAATAAYTGDTTRLVAELDGGAPLTDPHSDVALLTWAAFGGHLDAVQLLVDRGADPDGGALQAAAGGGHPDVVRALLAAGAHPGRRDPDTGRTALHTAVGAGPDGETPGIVAQLLAAGADVEETTSDGASALDIARVSAAQHRAGSQDGRTGWDALVDQLEQHTSST
;
A
#
# COMPACT_ATOMS: atom_id res chain seq x y z
N MET A 1 35.87 34.01 -0.77
CA MET A 1 35.23 32.97 -1.60
C MET A 1 33.76 32.90 -1.23
N ARG A 2 32.85 33.17 -2.16
CA ARG A 2 31.41 33.14 -1.91
C ARG A 2 31.00 31.66 -1.89
N ALA A 3 30.73 31.10 -0.71
CA ALA A 3 30.23 29.74 -0.60
C ALA A 3 28.99 29.60 -1.51
N LEU A 4 29.04 28.67 -2.48
CA LEU A 4 27.89 28.37 -3.31
C LEU A 4 26.76 27.92 -2.38
N ARG A 5 25.69 28.71 -2.29
CA ARG A 5 24.54 28.42 -1.44
C ARG A 5 23.96 27.07 -1.89
N MET A 6 24.13 26.04 -1.06
CA MET A 6 23.52 24.74 -1.29
C MET A 6 21.99 24.90 -1.38
N THR A 7 21.39 24.29 -2.40
CA THR A 7 19.94 24.29 -2.65
C THR A 7 19.39 22.88 -2.39
N ALA A 8 18.07 22.77 -2.17
CA ALA A 8 17.39 21.49 -2.03
C ALA A 8 17.71 20.56 -3.19
N GLN A 9 17.57 21.05 -4.44
CA GLN A 9 17.86 20.30 -5.65
C GLN A 9 19.30 19.75 -5.72
N ARG A 10 20.29 20.53 -5.24
CA ARG A 10 21.67 20.08 -5.20
C ARG A 10 21.88 19.01 -4.14
N LEU A 11 21.27 19.17 -2.96
CA LEU A 11 21.29 18.15 -1.92
C LEU A 11 20.63 16.85 -2.40
N SER A 12 19.50 16.93 -3.10
CA SER A 12 18.85 15.78 -3.75
C SER A 12 19.79 15.06 -4.71
N GLY A 13 20.57 15.81 -5.50
CA GLY A 13 21.58 15.24 -6.39
C GLY A 13 22.69 14.49 -5.63
N LEU A 14 23.17 15.03 -4.50
CA LEU A 14 24.20 14.38 -3.67
C LEU A 14 23.67 13.09 -3.04
N ILE A 15 22.42 13.10 -2.57
CA ILE A 15 21.73 11.91 -2.04
C ILE A 15 21.60 10.83 -3.12
N ALA A 16 21.12 11.19 -4.31
CA ALA A 16 21.00 10.26 -5.42
C ALA A 16 22.35 9.64 -5.81
N ALA A 17 23.41 10.45 -5.82
CA ALA A 17 24.78 10.03 -6.09
C ALA A 17 25.42 9.20 -4.96
N GLY A 18 24.84 9.18 -3.76
CA GLY A 18 25.39 8.49 -2.60
C GLY A 18 26.61 9.18 -1.98
N ASP A 19 26.79 10.49 -2.23
CA ASP A 19 27.90 11.26 -1.66
C ASP A 19 27.58 11.69 -0.22
N THR A 20 27.68 10.74 0.71
CA THR A 20 27.32 10.91 2.11
C THR A 20 28.15 12.00 2.80
N ASP A 21 29.43 12.14 2.45
CA ASP A 21 30.31 13.16 3.03
C ASP A 21 29.86 14.56 2.62
N ALA A 22 29.52 14.75 1.34
CA ALA A 22 28.97 16.02 0.87
C ALA A 22 27.59 16.30 1.46
N VAL A 23 26.73 15.28 1.63
CA VAL A 23 25.43 15.41 2.32
C VAL A 23 25.64 15.89 3.76
N ARG A 24 26.54 15.25 4.51
CA ARG A 24 26.85 15.63 5.91
C ARG A 24 27.39 17.05 6.01
N SER A 25 28.33 17.41 5.14
CA SER A 25 28.89 18.76 5.08
C SER A 25 27.81 19.80 4.78
N ALA A 26 26.95 19.53 3.79
CA ALA A 26 25.87 20.42 3.39
C ALA A 26 24.87 20.72 4.51
N VAL A 27 24.42 19.69 5.24
CA VAL A 27 23.43 19.86 6.31
C VAL A 27 24.05 20.47 7.57
N THR A 28 25.36 20.26 7.80
CA THR A 28 26.10 20.92 8.88
C THR A 28 26.22 22.43 8.62
N ASP A 29 26.58 22.81 7.38
CA ASP A 29 26.71 24.21 6.98
C ASP A 29 25.36 24.93 6.90
N GLN A 30 24.29 24.21 6.55
CA GLN A 30 22.96 24.76 6.38
C GLN A 30 21.87 23.83 6.96
N PRO A 31 21.63 23.86 8.28
CA PRO A 31 20.65 22.99 8.94
C PRO A 31 19.23 23.11 8.39
N ARG A 32 18.86 24.28 7.86
CA ARG A 32 17.58 24.52 7.17
C ARG A 32 17.30 23.56 6.01
N LEU A 33 18.35 22.93 5.46
CA LEU A 33 18.19 21.95 4.38
C LEU A 33 17.45 20.71 4.84
N LEU A 34 17.55 20.32 6.12
CA LEU A 34 16.89 19.14 6.69
C LEU A 34 15.37 19.17 6.55
N THR A 35 14.78 20.38 6.57
CA THR A 35 13.33 20.60 6.42
C THR A 35 12.95 21.12 5.04
N THR A 36 13.92 21.30 4.14
CA THR A 36 13.60 21.84 2.81
C THR A 36 12.99 20.74 1.95
N THR A 37 11.81 21.00 1.42
CA THR A 37 11.07 20.05 0.58
C THR A 37 11.39 20.25 -0.90
N VAL A 38 11.26 19.18 -1.68
CA VAL A 38 11.28 19.21 -3.14
C VAL A 38 10.05 18.51 -3.69
N GLU A 39 9.76 18.77 -4.96
CA GLU A 39 8.82 18.00 -5.76
C GLU A 39 9.50 16.70 -6.24
N ARG A 40 8.80 15.58 -6.14
CA ARG A 40 9.19 14.29 -6.73
C ARG A 40 7.95 13.60 -7.26
N ASP A 41 8.00 13.16 -8.52
CA ASP A 41 6.92 12.43 -9.19
C ASP A 41 5.55 13.15 -9.12
N GLY A 42 5.57 14.50 -9.24
CA GLY A 42 4.38 15.34 -9.13
C GLY A 42 3.82 15.49 -7.72
N GLN A 43 4.59 15.09 -6.70
CA GLN A 43 4.23 15.23 -5.29
C GLN A 43 5.19 16.16 -4.58
N ASP A 44 4.67 17.15 -3.87
CA ASP A 44 5.48 18.03 -3.03
C ASP A 44 5.72 17.42 -1.65
N GLY A 45 6.52 18.12 -0.83
CA GLY A 45 6.74 17.76 0.58
C GLY A 45 7.88 16.77 0.82
N TRP A 46 8.65 16.38 -0.21
CA TRP A 46 9.76 15.44 -0.03
C TRP A 46 10.95 16.09 0.67
N THR A 47 11.19 15.74 1.93
CA THR A 47 12.40 16.14 2.67
C THR A 47 13.63 15.37 2.20
N PRO A 48 14.87 15.81 2.52
CA PRO A 48 16.07 15.06 2.18
C PRO A 48 16.06 13.64 2.75
N LEU A 49 15.43 13.43 3.91
CA LEU A 49 15.31 12.10 4.51
C LEU A 49 14.43 11.18 3.68
N HIS A 50 13.27 11.65 3.20
CA HIS A 50 12.43 10.88 2.28
C HIS A 50 13.19 10.49 1.00
N LEU A 51 13.96 11.41 0.43
CA LEU A 51 14.76 11.14 -0.76
C LEU A 51 15.85 10.10 -0.49
N ALA A 52 16.52 10.16 0.66
CA ALA A 52 17.55 9.21 1.04
C ALA A 52 16.97 7.80 1.23
N VAL A 53 15.80 7.70 1.86
CA VAL A 53 15.06 6.44 2.01
C VAL A 53 14.62 5.90 0.65
N ALA A 54 13.95 6.71 -0.18
CA ALA A 54 13.49 6.27 -1.49
C ALA A 54 14.64 5.86 -2.43
N ALA A 55 15.84 6.42 -2.24
CA ALA A 55 17.04 6.03 -2.97
C ALA A 55 17.80 4.83 -2.35
N GLY A 56 17.32 4.28 -1.22
CA GLY A 56 17.96 3.16 -0.52
C GLY A 56 19.33 3.49 0.07
N ARG A 57 19.61 4.77 0.36
CA ARG A 57 20.94 5.24 0.79
C ARG A 57 21.08 5.23 2.31
N ARG A 58 21.36 4.07 2.88
CA ARG A 58 21.54 3.88 4.34
C ARG A 58 22.45 4.93 4.98
N ASP A 59 23.65 5.12 4.44
CA ASP A 59 24.62 6.05 5.03
C ASP A 59 24.12 7.50 5.02
N ALA A 60 23.37 7.90 3.98
CA ALA A 60 22.75 9.21 3.90
C ALA A 60 21.58 9.34 4.90
N VAL A 61 20.78 8.29 5.10
CA VAL A 61 19.72 8.23 6.13
C VAL A 61 20.32 8.43 7.52
N GLU A 62 21.37 7.69 7.86
CA GLU A 62 22.06 7.81 9.15
C GLU A 62 22.70 9.20 9.33
N ALA A 63 23.31 9.76 8.27
CA ALA A 63 23.88 11.10 8.31
C ALA A 63 22.82 12.18 8.53
N LEU A 64 21.68 12.09 7.86
CA LEU A 64 20.57 13.04 7.98
C LEU A 64 19.90 12.94 9.34
N ALA A 65 19.63 11.72 9.83
CA ALA A 65 19.07 11.49 11.16
C ALA A 65 20.02 12.00 12.26
N GLY A 66 21.31 11.71 12.14
CA GLY A 66 22.34 12.22 13.06
C GLY A 66 22.50 13.76 13.04
N ALA A 67 22.09 14.41 11.95
CA ALA A 67 22.03 15.87 11.83
C ALA A 67 20.72 16.48 12.37
N GLY A 68 19.77 15.66 12.84
CA GLY A 68 18.48 16.11 13.36
C GLY A 68 17.39 16.26 12.30
N ALA A 69 17.45 15.48 11.22
CA ALA A 69 16.31 15.34 10.32
C ALA A 69 15.09 14.81 11.09
N ASP A 70 13.93 15.39 10.80
CA ASP A 70 12.66 14.94 11.37
C ASP A 70 12.26 13.59 10.76
N LEU A 71 12.28 12.54 11.60
CA LEU A 71 11.89 11.17 11.22
C LEU A 71 10.37 11.04 11.00
N GLU A 72 9.58 12.01 11.45
CA GLU A 72 8.12 12.04 11.35
C GLU A 72 7.63 13.07 10.32
N ALA A 73 8.55 13.68 9.56
CA ALA A 73 8.19 14.60 8.49
C ALA A 73 7.25 13.90 7.51
N ARG A 74 6.26 14.63 6.99
CA ARG A 74 5.27 14.06 6.05
C ARG A 74 5.37 14.71 4.67
N THR A 75 5.24 13.89 3.64
CA THR A 75 5.01 14.37 2.27
C THR A 75 3.62 14.99 2.14
N GLU A 76 3.29 15.57 0.99
CA GLU A 76 1.94 16.09 0.71
C GLU A 76 0.84 15.03 0.88
N HIS A 77 1.16 13.76 0.64
CA HIS A 77 0.25 12.62 0.82
C HIS A 77 0.29 12.05 2.24
N GLY A 78 0.87 12.78 3.20
CA GLY A 78 0.95 12.36 4.57
C GLY A 78 1.96 11.25 4.85
N ARG A 79 2.82 10.86 3.91
CA ARG A 79 3.73 9.71 4.11
C ARG A 79 4.96 10.09 4.92
N THR A 80 5.33 9.28 5.92
CA THR A 80 6.59 9.41 6.68
C THR A 80 7.77 8.74 5.96
N PRO A 81 9.04 9.03 6.34
CA PRO A 81 10.19 8.29 5.86
C PRO A 81 10.08 6.78 6.07
N LEU A 82 9.52 6.33 7.20
CA LEU A 82 9.31 4.90 7.47
C LEU A 82 8.31 4.28 6.50
N GLN A 83 7.21 4.99 6.19
CA GLN A 83 6.24 4.53 5.19
C GLN A 83 6.83 4.48 3.78
N VAL A 84 7.65 5.47 3.41
CA VAL A 84 8.40 5.46 2.13
C VAL A 84 9.37 4.27 2.07
N ALA A 85 9.95 3.84 3.20
CA ALA A 85 10.83 2.67 3.26
C ALA A 85 10.08 1.37 2.94
N LEU A 86 8.84 1.21 3.40
CA LEU A 86 8.04 0.01 3.13
C LEU A 86 7.83 -0.24 1.64
N GLU A 87 7.68 0.83 0.84
CA GLU A 87 7.46 0.74 -0.60
C GLU A 87 8.77 0.62 -1.40
N HIS A 88 9.81 1.37 -1.01
CA HIS A 88 11.00 1.57 -1.86
C HIS A 88 12.27 0.92 -1.33
N ALA A 89 12.40 0.75 -0.01
CA ALA A 89 13.61 0.24 0.63
C ALA A 89 13.31 -0.49 1.95
N PRO A 90 12.69 -1.69 1.93
CA PRO A 90 12.32 -2.42 3.14
C PRO A 90 13.49 -2.69 4.10
N ASP A 91 14.71 -2.85 3.56
CA ASP A 91 15.95 -3.03 4.34
C ASP A 91 16.31 -1.84 5.25
N LEU A 92 15.67 -0.67 5.05
CA LEU A 92 15.85 0.52 5.87
C LEU A 92 14.83 0.63 7.00
N VAL A 93 13.77 -0.19 7.02
CA VAL A 93 12.75 -0.16 8.09
C VAL A 93 13.40 -0.38 9.47
N PRO A 94 14.23 -1.44 9.69
CA PRO A 94 14.87 -1.63 10.99
C PRO A 94 15.86 -0.50 11.35
N VAL A 95 16.43 0.17 10.35
CA VAL A 95 17.35 1.30 10.56
C VAL A 95 16.58 2.51 11.06
N LEU A 96 15.47 2.86 10.41
CA LEU A 96 14.63 3.99 10.81
C LEU A 96 14.02 3.76 12.19
N GLU A 97 13.54 2.56 12.49
CA GLU A 97 13.08 2.18 13.83
C GLU A 97 14.19 2.30 14.88
N GLY A 98 15.40 1.82 14.57
CA GLY A 98 16.57 1.94 15.45
C GLY A 98 17.01 3.40 15.68
N LEU A 99 16.73 4.29 14.73
CA LEU A 99 16.94 5.74 14.85
C LEU A 99 15.83 6.45 15.63
N GLY A 100 14.73 5.76 15.96
CA GLY A 100 13.62 6.28 16.74
C GLY A 100 12.40 6.73 15.92
N ALA A 101 12.31 6.35 14.64
CA ALA A 101 11.09 6.59 13.85
C ALA A 101 9.91 5.84 14.47
N ARG A 102 8.76 6.51 14.59
CA ARG A 102 7.56 5.93 15.17
C ARG A 102 6.83 5.10 14.12
N VAL A 103 6.46 3.87 14.52
CA VAL A 103 5.46 3.07 13.82
C VAL A 103 4.09 3.47 14.42
N ASP A 104 3.27 4.15 13.62
CA ASP A 104 1.90 4.50 13.95
C ASP A 104 0.93 3.32 13.73
N ALA A 105 -0.34 3.48 14.12
CA ALA A 105 -1.33 2.41 14.01
C ALA A 105 -1.56 1.94 12.56
N ALA A 106 -1.53 2.85 11.58
CA ALA A 106 -1.68 2.53 10.16
C ALA A 106 -0.53 1.66 9.66
N THR A 107 0.70 2.06 9.99
CA THR A 107 1.90 1.31 9.63
C THR A 107 1.94 -0.04 10.36
N ALA A 108 1.57 -0.11 11.64
CA ALA A 108 1.49 -1.36 12.39
C ALA A 108 0.44 -2.31 11.80
N ALA A 109 -0.72 -1.80 11.38
CA ALA A 109 -1.74 -2.57 10.70
C ALA A 109 -1.24 -3.12 9.36
N TYR A 110 -0.62 -2.27 8.53
CA TYR A 110 -0.08 -2.65 7.22
C TYR A 110 1.05 -3.68 7.29
N THR A 111 1.91 -3.61 8.32
CA THR A 111 3.06 -4.51 8.50
C THR A 111 2.76 -5.75 9.34
N GLY A 112 1.58 -5.79 9.97
CA GLY A 112 1.18 -6.90 10.83
C GLY A 112 1.87 -6.91 12.18
N ASP A 113 2.47 -5.80 12.62
CA ASP A 113 2.97 -5.65 13.99
C ASP A 113 1.79 -5.51 14.95
N THR A 114 1.19 -6.65 15.30
CA THR A 114 0.04 -6.73 16.21
C THR A 114 0.36 -6.21 17.60
N THR A 115 1.60 -6.35 18.07
CA THR A 115 2.01 -5.85 19.39
C THR A 115 1.98 -4.33 19.42
N ARG A 116 2.55 -3.69 18.39
CA ARG A 116 2.51 -2.23 18.24
C ARG A 116 1.09 -1.72 17.99
N LEU A 117 0.33 -2.42 17.14
CA LEU A 117 -1.05 -2.06 16.85
C LEU A 117 -1.90 -2.06 18.13
N VAL A 118 -1.78 -3.08 18.99
CA VAL A 118 -2.44 -3.10 20.30
C VAL A 118 -2.02 -1.89 21.14
N ALA A 119 -0.73 -1.60 21.24
CA ALA A 119 -0.22 -0.49 22.04
C ALA A 119 -0.75 0.88 21.57
N GLU A 120 -0.82 1.10 20.25
CA GLU A 120 -1.34 2.34 19.66
C GLU A 120 -2.86 2.47 19.89
N LEU A 121 -3.63 1.40 19.70
CA LEU A 121 -5.07 1.40 19.93
C LEU A 121 -5.42 1.57 21.42
N ASP A 122 -4.69 0.90 22.32
CA ASP A 122 -4.85 1.06 23.77
C ASP A 122 -4.44 2.47 24.23
N GLY A 123 -3.53 3.12 23.50
CA GLY A 123 -3.16 4.53 23.64
C GLY A 123 -4.21 5.52 23.10
N GLY A 124 -5.31 5.03 22.50
CA GLY A 124 -6.41 5.85 21.99
C GLY A 124 -6.27 6.23 20.52
N ALA A 125 -5.41 5.55 19.74
CA ALA A 125 -5.38 5.76 18.29
C ALA A 125 -6.76 5.40 17.67
N PRO A 126 -7.25 6.20 16.71
CA PRO A 126 -8.48 5.88 15.99
C PRO A 126 -8.33 4.63 15.12
N LEU A 127 -9.46 4.00 14.78
CA LEU A 127 -9.50 2.85 13.83
C LEU A 127 -9.38 3.29 12.36
N THR A 128 -9.08 4.56 12.12
CA THR A 128 -8.85 5.18 10.81
C THR A 128 -7.52 5.90 10.85
N ASP A 129 -6.76 5.84 9.75
CA ASP A 129 -5.56 6.65 9.60
C ASP A 129 -5.95 8.13 9.53
N PRO A 130 -5.50 8.99 10.46
CA PRO A 130 -5.85 10.42 10.47
C PRO A 130 -5.29 11.21 9.29
N HIS A 131 -4.43 10.62 8.45
CA HIS A 131 -3.80 11.29 7.32
C HIS A 131 -4.41 10.95 5.97
N SER A 132 -4.80 9.68 5.78
CA SER A 132 -5.42 9.21 4.54
C SER A 132 -6.93 9.01 4.64
N ASP A 133 -7.51 9.10 5.84
CA ASP A 133 -8.88 8.71 6.16
C ASP A 133 -9.21 7.23 5.85
N VAL A 134 -8.20 6.41 5.54
CA VAL A 134 -8.34 4.98 5.26
C VAL A 134 -8.43 4.21 6.59
N ALA A 135 -9.40 3.30 6.68
CA ALA A 135 -9.55 2.43 7.85
C ALA A 135 -8.30 1.56 8.07
N LEU A 136 -7.88 1.40 9.33
CA LEU A 136 -6.78 0.50 9.71
C LEU A 136 -7.03 -0.94 9.22
N LEU A 137 -8.30 -1.35 9.21
CA LEU A 137 -8.71 -2.66 8.72
C LEU A 137 -8.38 -2.85 7.24
N THR A 138 -8.51 -1.80 6.42
CA THR A 138 -8.14 -1.82 5.00
C THR A 138 -6.63 -1.98 4.83
N TRP A 139 -5.82 -1.31 5.65
CA TRP A 139 -4.36 -1.46 5.65
C TRP A 139 -3.93 -2.88 6.03
N ALA A 140 -4.48 -3.43 7.11
CA ALA A 140 -4.20 -4.81 7.53
C ALA A 140 -4.66 -5.84 6.50
N ALA A 141 -5.79 -5.58 5.85
CA ALA A 141 -6.33 -6.44 4.81
C ALA A 141 -5.46 -6.44 3.54
N PHE A 142 -4.95 -5.27 3.15
CA PHE A 142 -4.02 -5.13 2.02
C PHE A 142 -2.67 -5.80 2.29
N GLY A 143 -2.16 -5.75 3.53
CA GLY A 143 -0.94 -6.45 3.94
C GLY A 143 -1.11 -7.96 4.19
N GLY A 144 -2.36 -8.45 4.22
CA GLY A 144 -2.66 -9.88 4.41
C GLY A 144 -2.52 -10.36 5.85
N HIS A 145 -2.52 -9.46 6.83
CA HIS A 145 -2.24 -9.80 8.23
C HIS A 145 -3.52 -10.19 8.97
N LEU A 146 -3.88 -11.48 8.91
CA LEU A 146 -5.10 -12.02 9.51
C LEU A 146 -5.28 -11.68 11.00
N ASP A 147 -4.20 -11.76 11.80
CA ASP A 147 -4.27 -11.45 13.23
C ASP A 147 -4.59 -9.97 13.49
N ALA A 148 -4.04 -9.06 12.67
CA ALA A 148 -4.35 -7.64 12.74
C ALA A 148 -5.78 -7.35 12.28
N VAL A 149 -6.26 -8.04 11.24
CA VAL A 149 -7.66 -7.98 10.77
C VAL A 149 -8.62 -8.41 11.87
N GLN A 150 -8.37 -9.56 12.52
CA GLN A 150 -9.21 -10.05 13.60
C GLN A 150 -9.22 -9.08 14.78
N LEU A 151 -8.05 -8.59 15.19
CA LEU A 151 -7.94 -7.58 16.25
C LEU A 151 -8.78 -6.34 15.94
N LEU A 152 -8.68 -5.80 14.72
CA LEU A 152 -9.39 -4.57 14.34
C LEU A 152 -10.90 -4.78 14.28
N VAL A 153 -11.37 -5.92 13.76
CA VAL A 153 -12.79 -6.30 13.81
C VAL A 153 -13.27 -6.42 15.26
N ASP A 154 -12.50 -7.05 16.14
CA ASP A 154 -12.83 -7.18 17.58
C ASP A 154 -12.88 -5.82 18.28
N ARG A 155 -12.12 -4.82 17.79
CA ARG A 155 -12.14 -3.44 18.28
C ARG A 155 -13.27 -2.59 17.67
N GLY A 156 -14.10 -3.17 16.80
CA GLY A 156 -15.26 -2.52 16.21
C GLY A 156 -15.00 -1.80 14.89
N ALA A 157 -13.93 -2.14 14.16
CA ALA A 157 -13.74 -1.66 12.80
C ALA A 157 -14.84 -2.20 11.87
N ASP A 158 -15.34 -1.35 10.98
CA ASP A 158 -16.36 -1.74 10.01
C ASP A 158 -15.78 -2.64 8.90
N PRO A 159 -16.17 -3.92 8.81
CA PRO A 159 -15.66 -4.84 7.80
C PRO A 159 -16.12 -4.48 6.37
N ASP A 160 -17.20 -3.71 6.21
CA ASP A 160 -17.70 -3.27 4.91
C ASP A 160 -16.99 -1.98 4.40
N GLY A 161 -16.07 -1.44 5.20
CA GLY A 161 -15.30 -0.22 4.92
C GLY A 161 -14.33 -0.27 3.73
N GLY A 162 -14.29 -1.35 2.96
CA GLY A 162 -13.41 -1.50 1.78
C GLY A 162 -12.28 -2.52 1.94
N ALA A 163 -12.17 -3.12 3.14
CA ALA A 163 -11.16 -4.11 3.45
C ALA A 163 -11.25 -5.37 2.58
N LEU A 164 -12.45 -5.78 2.18
CA LEU A 164 -12.66 -6.95 1.33
C LEU A 164 -12.05 -6.75 -0.07
N GLN A 165 -12.19 -5.56 -0.65
CA GLN A 165 -11.54 -5.22 -1.93
C GLN A 165 -10.01 -5.18 -1.79
N ALA A 166 -9.50 -4.65 -0.68
CA ALA A 166 -8.07 -4.59 -0.42
C ALA A 166 -7.46 -6.01 -0.29
N ALA A 167 -8.08 -6.90 0.49
CA ALA A 167 -7.65 -8.29 0.62
C ALA A 167 -7.73 -9.07 -0.70
N ALA A 168 -8.78 -8.81 -1.49
CA ALA A 168 -8.97 -9.42 -2.80
C ALA A 168 -7.89 -8.98 -3.80
N GLY A 169 -7.54 -7.68 -3.82
CA GLY A 169 -6.47 -7.15 -4.66
C GLY A 169 -5.06 -7.53 -4.21
N GLY A 170 -4.85 -7.71 -2.90
CA GLY A 170 -3.59 -8.17 -2.32
C GLY A 170 -3.36 -9.69 -2.44
N GLY A 171 -4.37 -10.47 -2.82
CA GLY A 171 -4.23 -11.91 -2.98
C GLY A 171 -4.25 -12.69 -1.66
N HIS A 172 -5.06 -12.25 -0.69
CA HIS A 172 -5.08 -12.81 0.68
C HIS A 172 -6.36 -13.60 0.99
N PRO A 173 -6.46 -14.90 0.58
CA PRO A 173 -7.70 -15.67 0.68
C PRO A 173 -8.17 -15.93 2.13
N ASP A 174 -7.25 -16.03 3.09
CA ASP A 174 -7.65 -16.22 4.49
C ASP A 174 -8.24 -14.95 5.10
N VAL A 175 -7.72 -13.78 4.71
CA VAL A 175 -8.30 -12.49 5.09
C VAL A 175 -9.66 -12.27 4.42
N VAL A 176 -9.79 -12.61 3.13
CA VAL A 176 -11.09 -12.56 2.41
C VAL A 176 -12.14 -13.38 3.15
N ARG A 177 -11.81 -14.62 3.52
CA ARG A 177 -12.70 -15.49 4.29
C ARG A 177 -13.09 -14.88 5.64
N ALA A 178 -12.13 -14.32 6.37
CA ALA A 178 -12.37 -13.69 7.66
C ALA A 178 -13.28 -12.46 7.56
N LEU A 179 -13.06 -11.60 6.56
CA LEU A 179 -13.87 -10.40 6.33
C LEU A 179 -15.31 -10.75 5.92
N LEU A 180 -15.50 -11.75 5.05
CA LEU A 180 -16.83 -12.27 4.71
C LEU A 180 -17.55 -12.82 5.95
N ALA A 181 -16.83 -13.56 6.82
CA ALA A 181 -17.38 -14.06 8.07
C ALA A 181 -17.70 -12.94 9.09
N ALA A 182 -16.95 -11.82 9.04
CA ALA A 182 -17.20 -10.63 9.84
C ALA A 182 -18.37 -9.77 9.32
N GLY A 183 -18.93 -10.09 8.14
CA GLY A 183 -20.10 -9.42 7.58
C GLY A 183 -19.80 -8.41 6.45
N ALA A 184 -18.59 -8.40 5.89
CA ALA A 184 -18.30 -7.61 4.69
C ALA A 184 -19.17 -8.05 3.51
N HIS A 185 -19.78 -7.10 2.81
CA HIS A 185 -20.66 -7.41 1.68
C HIS A 185 -19.83 -7.61 0.39
N PRO A 186 -19.94 -8.75 -0.30
CA PRO A 186 -19.17 -9.01 -1.53
C PRO A 186 -19.53 -8.06 -2.69
N GLY A 187 -20.74 -7.49 -2.66
CA GLY A 187 -21.23 -6.51 -3.64
C GLY A 187 -20.96 -5.05 -3.28
N ARG A 188 -20.24 -4.76 -2.18
CA ARG A 188 -19.93 -3.37 -1.81
C ARG A 188 -19.09 -2.71 -2.91
N ARG A 189 -19.58 -1.58 -3.41
CA ARG A 189 -18.95 -0.81 -4.49
C ARG A 189 -18.04 0.27 -3.90
N ASP A 190 -16.85 0.38 -4.46
CA ASP A 190 -15.97 1.52 -4.22
C ASP A 190 -16.63 2.82 -4.73
N PRO A 191 -16.66 3.92 -3.96
CA PRO A 191 -17.41 5.12 -4.34
C PRO A 191 -16.89 5.82 -5.59
N ASP A 192 -15.57 5.75 -5.82
CA ASP A 192 -14.92 6.47 -6.90
C ASP A 192 -14.91 5.65 -8.19
N THR A 193 -14.59 4.36 -8.08
CA THR A 193 -14.38 3.47 -9.23
C THR A 193 -15.56 2.56 -9.53
N GLY A 194 -16.50 2.40 -8.59
CA GLY A 194 -17.59 1.43 -8.67
C GLY A 194 -17.13 -0.03 -8.55
N ARG A 195 -15.85 -0.29 -8.25
CA ARG A 195 -15.30 -1.64 -8.19
C ARG A 195 -15.76 -2.38 -6.95
N THR A 196 -16.12 -3.65 -7.12
CA THR A 196 -16.36 -4.62 -6.04
C THR A 196 -15.11 -5.45 -5.78
N ALA A 197 -15.12 -6.27 -4.72
CA ALA A 197 -14.01 -7.17 -4.43
C ALA A 197 -13.71 -8.14 -5.58
N LEU A 198 -14.74 -8.57 -6.32
CA LEU A 198 -14.58 -9.44 -7.48
C LEU A 198 -13.82 -8.75 -8.62
N HIS A 199 -14.13 -7.47 -8.90
CA HIS A 199 -13.38 -6.68 -9.88
C HIS A 199 -11.92 -6.49 -9.49
N THR A 200 -11.62 -6.33 -8.20
CA THR A 200 -10.25 -6.15 -7.71
C THR A 200 -9.47 -7.46 -7.78
N ALA A 201 -10.08 -8.59 -7.38
CA ALA A 201 -9.48 -9.93 -7.52
C ALA A 201 -9.12 -10.25 -8.97
N VAL A 202 -10.07 -10.11 -9.90
CA VAL A 202 -9.83 -10.37 -11.32
C VAL A 202 -8.75 -9.42 -11.88
N GLY A 203 -8.80 -8.15 -11.49
CA GLY A 203 -7.82 -7.16 -11.94
C GLY A 203 -6.39 -7.40 -11.44
N ALA A 204 -6.21 -8.14 -10.33
CA ALA A 204 -4.88 -8.50 -9.81
C ALA A 204 -4.17 -9.56 -10.68
N GLY A 205 -4.91 -10.28 -11.52
CA GLY A 205 -4.36 -11.29 -12.42
C GLY A 205 -4.71 -12.74 -12.02
N PRO A 206 -4.54 -13.70 -12.93
CA PRO A 206 -4.96 -15.10 -12.74
C PRO A 206 -4.01 -15.93 -11.87
N ASP A 207 -2.86 -15.37 -11.51
CA ASP A 207 -1.80 -16.09 -10.83
C ASP A 207 -2.02 -16.10 -9.31
N GLY A 208 -1.27 -16.97 -8.61
CA GLY A 208 -1.31 -17.07 -7.16
C GLY A 208 -2.67 -17.54 -6.64
N GLU A 209 -3.18 -16.84 -5.62
CA GLU A 209 -4.40 -17.22 -4.89
C GLU A 209 -5.69 -16.64 -5.51
N THR A 210 -5.60 -15.89 -6.62
CA THR A 210 -6.76 -15.23 -7.23
C THR A 210 -7.92 -16.19 -7.56
N PRO A 211 -7.72 -17.37 -8.18
CA PRO A 211 -8.82 -18.29 -8.47
C PRO A 211 -9.56 -18.74 -7.20
N GLY A 212 -8.83 -18.93 -6.11
CA GLY A 212 -9.39 -19.26 -4.79
C GLY A 212 -10.21 -18.12 -4.21
N ILE A 213 -9.72 -16.87 -4.33
CA ILE A 213 -10.45 -15.67 -3.90
C ILE A 213 -11.73 -15.47 -4.72
N VAL A 214 -11.65 -15.61 -6.05
CA VAL A 214 -12.83 -15.52 -6.93
C VAL A 214 -13.86 -16.57 -6.51
N ALA A 215 -13.45 -17.82 -6.26
CA ALA A 215 -14.37 -18.85 -5.79
C ALA A 215 -15.04 -18.49 -4.46
N GLN A 216 -14.30 -17.93 -3.50
CA GLN A 216 -14.85 -17.49 -2.21
C GLN A 216 -15.87 -16.36 -2.38
N LEU A 217 -15.56 -15.36 -3.20
CA LEU A 217 -16.44 -14.22 -3.45
C LEU A 217 -17.74 -14.65 -4.16
N LEU A 218 -17.63 -15.51 -5.17
CA LEU A 218 -18.80 -16.07 -5.86
C LEU A 218 -19.68 -16.91 -4.93
N ALA A 219 -19.07 -17.77 -4.11
CA ALA A 219 -19.78 -18.54 -3.10
C ALA A 219 -20.47 -17.66 -2.04
N ALA A 220 -19.95 -16.46 -1.79
CA ALA A 220 -20.57 -15.45 -0.93
C ALA A 220 -21.67 -14.63 -1.63
N GLY A 221 -21.92 -14.85 -2.92
CA GLY A 221 -22.95 -14.16 -3.70
C GLY A 221 -22.47 -12.88 -4.39
N ALA A 222 -21.17 -12.76 -4.70
CA ALA A 222 -20.69 -11.69 -5.58
C ALA A 222 -21.32 -11.83 -6.98
N ASP A 223 -21.91 -10.74 -7.48
CA ASP A 223 -22.45 -10.68 -8.83
C ASP A 223 -21.31 -10.52 -9.86
N VAL A 224 -21.28 -11.42 -10.83
CA VAL A 224 -20.31 -11.44 -11.93
C VAL A 224 -20.56 -10.30 -12.92
N GLU A 225 -21.83 -9.89 -13.07
CA GLU A 225 -22.31 -8.92 -14.05
C GLU A 225 -22.45 -7.50 -13.48
N GLU A 226 -22.22 -7.32 -12.17
CA GLU A 226 -22.11 -5.99 -11.57
C GLU A 226 -21.04 -5.19 -12.31
N THR A 227 -21.30 -3.91 -12.61
CA THR A 227 -20.40 -3.10 -13.44
C THR A 227 -19.72 -2.00 -12.64
N THR A 228 -18.46 -1.73 -13.00
CA THR A 228 -17.72 -0.56 -12.53
C THR A 228 -18.37 0.74 -13.04
N SER A 229 -17.87 1.89 -12.58
CA SER A 229 -18.30 3.20 -13.10
C SER A 229 -18.03 3.37 -14.61
N ASP A 230 -17.08 2.61 -15.16
CA ASP A 230 -16.76 2.58 -16.60
C ASP A 230 -17.60 1.57 -17.40
N GLY A 231 -18.53 0.87 -16.73
CA GLY A 231 -19.44 -0.08 -17.36
C GLY A 231 -18.85 -1.46 -17.66
N ALA A 232 -17.68 -1.79 -17.11
CA ALA A 232 -17.07 -3.11 -17.29
C ALA A 232 -17.46 -4.04 -16.13
N SER A 233 -17.90 -5.25 -16.43
CA SER A 233 -18.08 -6.31 -15.43
C SER A 233 -16.78 -7.03 -15.11
N ALA A 234 -16.75 -7.85 -14.05
CA ALA A 234 -15.61 -8.69 -13.74
C ALA A 234 -15.31 -9.68 -14.88
N LEU A 235 -16.35 -10.20 -15.55
CA LEU A 235 -16.22 -11.07 -16.72
C LEU A 235 -15.64 -10.33 -17.93
N ASP A 236 -16.07 -9.08 -18.17
CA ASP A 236 -15.53 -8.27 -19.25
C ASP A 236 -14.04 -7.98 -19.06
N ILE A 237 -13.63 -7.62 -17.83
CA ILE A 237 -12.22 -7.42 -17.48
C ILE A 237 -11.41 -8.70 -17.76
N ALA A 238 -11.88 -9.86 -17.29
CA ALA A 238 -11.19 -11.13 -17.52
C ALA A 238 -11.05 -11.47 -19.01
N ARG A 239 -12.10 -11.25 -19.80
CA ARG A 239 -12.09 -11.51 -21.26
C ARG A 239 -11.15 -10.58 -22.01
N VAL A 240 -11.13 -9.30 -21.67
CA VAL A 240 -10.22 -8.31 -22.28
C VAL A 240 -8.78 -8.69 -21.97
N SER A 241 -8.47 -9.01 -20.72
CA SER A 241 -7.13 -9.46 -20.32
C SER A 241 -6.73 -10.76 -21.03
N ALA A 242 -7.62 -11.75 -21.10
CA ALA A 242 -7.36 -12.98 -21.84
C ALA A 242 -6.99 -12.71 -23.31
N ALA A 243 -7.75 -11.84 -23.99
CA ALA A 243 -7.47 -11.47 -25.38
C ALA A 243 -6.09 -10.79 -25.54
N GLN A 244 -5.73 -9.88 -24.63
CA GLN A 244 -4.44 -9.18 -24.64
C GLN A 244 -3.26 -10.16 -24.42
N HIS A 245 -3.40 -11.10 -23.50
CA HIS A 245 -2.34 -12.04 -23.14
C HIS A 245 -2.19 -13.21 -24.11
N ARG A 246 -3.24 -13.61 -24.85
CA ARG A 246 -3.14 -14.66 -25.88
C ARG A 246 -2.15 -14.32 -26.99
N ALA A 247 -2.08 -13.04 -27.39
CA ALA A 247 -1.18 -12.58 -28.45
C ALA A 247 0.32 -12.76 -28.10
N GLY A 248 0.66 -12.91 -26.82
CA GLY A 248 2.02 -13.15 -26.34
C GLY A 248 2.33 -14.59 -25.91
N SER A 249 1.34 -15.49 -25.86
CA SER A 249 1.52 -16.87 -25.38
C SER A 249 1.80 -17.86 -26.52
N GLN A 250 2.73 -18.80 -26.33
CA GLN A 250 3.06 -19.82 -27.35
C GLN A 250 1.94 -20.86 -27.56
N ASP A 251 1.11 -21.12 -26.53
CA ASP A 251 0.07 -22.16 -26.54
C ASP A 251 -1.36 -21.61 -26.69
N GLY A 252 -1.54 -20.29 -26.79
CA GLY A 252 -2.83 -19.64 -27.03
C GLY A 252 -3.85 -19.71 -25.88
N ARG A 253 -3.54 -20.38 -24.77
CA ARG A 253 -4.37 -20.45 -23.56
C ARG A 253 -3.58 -19.95 -22.35
N THR A 254 -4.19 -19.07 -21.57
CA THR A 254 -3.58 -18.31 -20.47
C THR A 254 -4.34 -18.54 -19.16
N GLY A 255 -3.75 -18.18 -18.01
CA GLY A 255 -4.47 -18.20 -16.73
C GLY A 255 -5.76 -17.38 -16.74
N TRP A 256 -5.81 -16.33 -17.57
CA TRP A 256 -7.02 -15.54 -17.79
C TRP A 256 -8.16 -16.32 -18.43
N ASP A 257 -7.87 -17.26 -19.33
CA ASP A 257 -8.89 -18.13 -19.91
C ASP A 257 -9.52 -19.03 -18.84
N ALA A 258 -8.73 -19.48 -17.85
CA ALA A 258 -9.27 -20.24 -16.72
C ALA A 258 -10.16 -19.38 -15.80
N LEU A 259 -9.80 -18.11 -15.57
CA LEU A 259 -10.66 -17.18 -14.84
C LEU A 259 -11.98 -16.90 -15.58
N VAL A 260 -11.94 -16.73 -16.90
CA VAL A 260 -13.15 -16.58 -17.73
C VAL A 260 -14.04 -17.82 -17.58
N ASP A 261 -13.47 -19.02 -17.76
CA ASP A 261 -14.21 -20.28 -17.61
C ASP A 261 -14.86 -20.39 -16.21
N GLN A 262 -14.16 -19.96 -15.15
CA GLN A 262 -14.66 -19.99 -13.78
C GLN A 262 -15.85 -19.03 -13.58
N LEU A 263 -15.77 -17.81 -14.11
CA LEU A 263 -16.85 -16.81 -14.02
C LEU A 263 -18.08 -17.26 -14.82
N GLU A 264 -17.91 -17.81 -16.02
CA GLU A 264 -19.00 -18.29 -16.88
C GLU A 264 -19.76 -19.50 -16.31
N GLN A 265 -19.04 -20.39 -15.60
CA GLN A 265 -19.68 -21.52 -14.91
C GLN A 265 -20.65 -21.05 -13.83
N HIS A 266 -20.34 -19.94 -13.15
CA HIS A 266 -21.19 -19.41 -12.10
C HIS A 266 -22.40 -18.67 -12.65
N THR A 267 -22.25 -17.89 -13.74
CA THR A 267 -23.39 -17.22 -14.40
C THR A 267 -24.38 -18.21 -15.00
N SER A 268 -23.91 -19.39 -15.43
CA SER A 268 -24.76 -20.46 -15.95
C SER A 268 -25.52 -21.24 -14.87
N SER A 269 -25.10 -21.11 -13.60
CA SER A 269 -25.62 -21.89 -12.47
C SER A 269 -26.55 -21.09 -11.53
N THR A 270 -26.71 -19.79 -11.78
CA THR A 270 -27.50 -18.85 -10.96
C THR A 270 -28.79 -18.47 -11.69
#